data_AF-A0A3L7NPY6-F1
#
_entry.id   AF-A0A3L7NPY6-F1
#
_cell.length_a   1.000
_cell.length_b   1.000
_cell.length_c   1.000
_cell.angle_alpha   90.00
_cell.angle_beta   90.00
_cell.angle_gamma   90.00
#
_symmetry.space_group_name_H-M   'P 1'
#
loop_
_entity.id
_entity.type
_entity.pdbx_description
1 polymer ?
#
loop_
_entity_poly.entity_id
_entity_poly.type
_entity_poly.pdbx_seq_one_letter_code
_entity_poly.pdbx_strand_id
1 'polypeptide(L)'
;STLSRVSESDAIEPDSASFESDEDELDIDPIETGFPIRRHALHACRLAFAHPISGLWMEFHSQLPEDFRQTIEILRQPHAAISAG
;
A
#
# COMPACT_ATOMS: atom_id res chain seq x y z
N SER A 1 -7.94 48.96 -32.41
CA SER A 1 -9.09 48.15 -32.84
C SER A 1 -9.82 47.61 -31.63
N THR A 2 -11.12 47.82 -31.62
CA THR A 2 -12.09 47.57 -30.55
C THR A 2 -12.24 46.08 -30.25
N LEU A 3 -12.00 45.66 -29.01
CA LEU A 3 -12.42 44.35 -28.51
C LEU A 3 -13.90 44.41 -28.15
N SER A 4 -14.72 43.85 -29.03
CA SER A 4 -16.14 43.60 -28.83
C SER A 4 -16.33 42.55 -27.73
N ARG A 5 -16.90 43.00 -26.62
CA ARG A 5 -17.50 42.16 -25.58
C ARG A 5 -18.62 41.34 -26.22
N VAL A 6 -18.47 40.02 -26.31
CA VAL A 6 -19.57 39.13 -26.67
C VAL A 6 -20.16 38.58 -25.39
N SER A 7 -21.48 38.77 -25.29
CA SER A 7 -22.33 38.46 -24.17
C SER A 7 -22.47 36.96 -23.92
N GLU A 8 -22.50 36.65 -22.63
CA GLU A 8 -23.11 35.51 -21.98
C GLU A 8 -24.50 35.21 -22.59
N SER A 9 -24.69 34.03 -23.19
CA SER A 9 -25.98 33.33 -23.39
C SER A 9 -25.75 32.06 -24.23
N ASP A 10 -25.40 30.97 -23.56
CA ASP A 10 -26.10 29.70 -23.79
C ASP A 10 -25.74 28.79 -22.62
N ALA A 11 -26.72 28.58 -21.76
CA ALA A 11 -26.63 27.61 -20.69
C ALA A 11 -26.56 26.23 -21.34
N ILE A 12 -25.36 25.70 -21.49
CA ILE A 12 -25.17 24.26 -21.62
C ILE A 12 -25.47 23.72 -20.23
N GLU A 13 -26.71 23.27 -20.02
CA GLU A 13 -26.99 22.35 -18.94
C GLU A 13 -25.95 21.22 -19.07
N PRO A 14 -25.11 20.98 -18.06
CA PRO A 14 -24.26 19.81 -18.09
C PRO A 14 -25.22 18.62 -18.12
N ASP A 15 -25.36 18.04 -19.31
CA ASP A 15 -25.87 16.70 -19.52
C ASP A 15 -25.28 15.85 -18.41
N SER A 16 -26.10 15.58 -17.41
CA SER A 16 -26.48 14.27 -16.89
C SER A 16 -25.58 13.12 -17.34
N ALA A 17 -24.26 13.31 -17.25
CA ALA A 17 -23.31 12.29 -16.90
C ALA A 17 -23.70 11.89 -15.49
N SER A 18 -24.74 11.07 -15.43
CA SER A 18 -24.86 10.01 -14.45
C SER A 18 -23.48 9.38 -14.44
N PHE A 19 -22.64 9.84 -13.51
CA PHE A 19 -21.53 9.04 -13.05
C PHE A 19 -22.25 7.89 -12.39
N GLU A 20 -22.67 6.91 -13.20
CA GLU A 20 -22.87 5.56 -12.74
C GLU A 20 -21.50 5.25 -12.14
N SER A 21 -21.40 5.49 -10.83
CA SER A 21 -20.31 4.96 -10.05
C SER A 21 -20.32 3.49 -10.42
N ASP A 22 -19.25 3.02 -11.05
CA ASP A 22 -19.06 1.60 -11.24
C ASP A 22 -19.11 1.00 -9.83
N GLU A 23 -20.30 0.55 -9.41
CA GLU A 23 -20.60 -0.12 -8.15
C GLU A 23 -19.98 -1.54 -8.13
N ASP A 24 -18.89 -1.74 -8.87
CA ASP A 24 -17.98 -2.86 -8.74
C ASP A 24 -16.96 -2.55 -7.63
N GLU A 25 -17.43 -2.03 -6.50
CA GLU A 25 -16.72 -2.20 -5.23
C GLU A 25 -16.84 -3.69 -4.91
N LEU A 26 -15.98 -4.50 -5.53
CA LEU A 26 -15.88 -5.90 -5.20
C LEU A 26 -15.61 -5.97 -3.71
N ASP A 27 -16.56 -6.52 -2.96
CA ASP A 27 -16.39 -6.95 -1.57
C ASP A 27 -15.31 -8.03 -1.58
N ILE A 28 -14.04 -7.61 -1.64
CA ILE A 28 -12.90 -8.51 -1.55
C ILE A 28 -12.83 -8.94 -0.10
N ASP A 29 -13.39 -10.12 0.18
CA ASP A 29 -13.20 -10.80 1.44
C ASP A 29 -11.69 -10.87 1.75
N PRO A 30 -11.25 -10.41 2.94
CA PRO A 30 -9.84 -10.43 3.29
C PRO A 30 -9.32 -11.87 3.27
N ILE A 31 -8.25 -12.10 2.50
CA ILE A 31 -7.62 -13.42 2.38
C ILE A 31 -7.12 -13.87 3.76
N GLU A 32 -7.77 -14.88 4.33
CA GLU A 32 -7.35 -15.49 5.60
C GLU A 32 -6.17 -16.45 5.36
N THR A 33 -4.96 -16.02 5.74
CA THR A 33 -3.74 -16.79 5.55
C THR A 33 -3.42 -17.75 6.71
N GLY A 34 -4.17 -17.69 7.82
CA GLY A 34 -3.89 -18.45 9.04
C GLY A 34 -2.66 -18.00 9.83
N PHE A 35 -1.93 -16.98 9.37
CA PHE A 35 -0.76 -16.43 10.06
C PHE A 35 -1.08 -15.09 10.75
N PRO A 36 -0.34 -14.69 11.80
CA PRO A 36 -0.51 -13.39 12.45
C PRO A 36 -0.25 -12.19 11.53
N ILE A 37 0.58 -12.35 10.50
CA ILE A 37 0.89 -11.27 9.57
C ILE A 37 -0.30 -10.97 8.64
N ARG A 38 -0.75 -9.72 8.62
CA ARG A 38 -1.87 -9.22 7.80
C ARG A 38 -1.45 -8.29 6.66
N ARG A 39 -0.14 -8.05 6.54
CA ARG A 39 0.49 -7.13 5.57
C ARG A 39 1.60 -7.85 4.82
N HIS A 40 2.18 -7.17 3.84
CA HIS A 40 3.36 -7.67 3.15
C HIS A 40 4.46 -8.08 4.14
N ALA A 41 5.04 -9.25 3.91
CA ALA A 41 6.19 -9.77 4.65
C ALA A 41 7.49 -9.03 4.27
N LEU A 42 7.45 -7.70 4.25
CA LEU A 42 8.55 -6.81 3.93
C LEU A 42 8.81 -5.87 5.11
N HIS A 43 10.02 -5.90 5.65
CA HIS A 43 10.45 -5.03 6.74
C HIS A 43 11.89 -4.55 6.50
N ALA A 44 12.07 -3.23 6.40
CA ALA A 44 13.38 -2.61 6.26
C ALA A 44 14.07 -2.52 7.64
N CYS A 45 14.74 -3.60 8.04
CA CYS A 45 15.39 -3.68 9.35
C CYS A 45 16.58 -2.73 9.51
N ARG A 46 17.21 -2.32 8.40
CA ARG A 46 18.46 -1.55 8.39
C ARG A 46 18.41 -0.45 7.35
N LEU A 47 18.80 0.76 7.76
CA LEU A 47 18.92 1.93 6.90
C LEU A 47 20.28 2.59 7.15
N ALA A 48 21.08 2.77 6.10
CA ALA A 48 22.36 3.45 6.21
C ALA A 48 22.52 4.48 5.10
N PHE A 49 22.92 5.69 5.47
CA PHE A 49 23.14 6.80 4.55
C PHE A 49 24.11 7.83 5.14
N ALA A 50 24.69 8.66 4.29
CA ALA A 50 25.50 9.80 4.71
C ALA A 50 24.59 10.94 5.17
N HIS A 51 24.84 11.48 6.36
CA HIS A 51 24.07 12.59 6.91
C HIS A 51 24.14 13.81 5.96
N PRO A 52 23.00 14.40 5.56
CA PRO A 52 22.95 15.36 4.46
C PRO A 52 23.72 16.66 4.71
N ILE A 53 23.95 17.01 5.97
CA ILE A 53 24.65 18.26 6.35
C ILE A 53 26.11 17.99 6.72
N SER A 54 26.39 16.90 7.44
CA SER A 54 27.73 16.62 7.98
C SER A 54 28.54 15.64 7.15
N GLY A 55 27.91 14.90 6.22
CA GLY A 55 28.55 13.89 5.39
C GLY A 55 28.96 12.61 6.14
N LEU A 56 28.70 12.53 7.44
CA LEU A 56 29.06 11.36 8.25
C LEU A 56 28.15 10.17 7.91
N TRP A 57 28.74 8.99 7.75
CA TRP A 57 27.98 7.75 7.60
C TRP A 57 27.23 7.43 8.90
N MET A 58 25.94 7.21 8.76
CA MET A 58 25.06 6.83 9.87
C MET A 58 24.31 5.55 9.51
N GLU A 59 24.06 4.73 10.52
CA GLU A 59 23.35 3.46 10.39
C GLU A 59 22.27 3.36 11.47
N PHE A 60 21.07 3.01 11.03
CA PHE A 60 19.87 2.87 11.85
C PHE A 60 19.36 1.44 11.74
N HIS A 61 18.92 0.90 12.88
CA HIS A 61 18.32 -0.42 12.98
C HIS A 61 16.94 -0.32 13.60
N SER A 62 15.98 -1.07 13.06
CA SER A 62 14.66 -1.24 13.66
C SER A 62 14.47 -2.68 14.12
N GLN A 63 13.81 -2.83 15.26
CA GLN A 63 13.50 -4.15 15.80
C GLN A 63 12.43 -4.82 14.96
N LEU A 64 12.52 -6.15 14.83
CA LEU A 64 11.56 -6.94 14.08
C LEU A 64 10.16 -6.80 14.72
N PRO A 65 9.13 -6.43 13.95
CA PRO A 65 7.76 -6.36 14.44
C PRO A 65 7.24 -7.70 14.99
N GLU A 66 6.35 -7.62 15.97
CA GLU A 66 5.83 -8.79 16.69
C GLU A 66 5.05 -9.76 15.77
N ASP A 67 4.26 -9.23 14.84
CA ASP A 67 3.53 -10.01 13.82
C ASP A 67 4.47 -10.85 12.95
N PHE A 68 5.62 -10.28 12.57
CA PHE A 68 6.67 -10.98 11.83
C PHE A 68 7.32 -12.06 12.70
N ARG A 69 7.69 -11.73 13.94
CA ARG A 69 8.34 -12.66 14.86
C ARG A 69 7.48 -13.90 15.10
N GLN A 70 6.19 -13.72 15.37
CA GLN A 70 5.25 -14.82 15.59
C GLN A 70 5.06 -15.66 14.32
N THR A 71 4.90 -15.02 13.16
CA THR A 71 4.73 -15.74 11.89
C THR A 71 5.96 -16.58 11.55
N ILE A 72 7.16 -16.03 11.71
CA ILE A 72 8.42 -16.75 11.48
C ILE A 72 8.56 -17.93 12.44
N GLU A 73 8.16 -17.77 13.71
CA GLU A 73 8.20 -18.86 14.69
C GLU A 73 7.31 -20.02 14.27
N ILE A 74 6.08 -19.74 13.83
CA ILE A 74 5.15 -20.77 13.30
C ILE A 74 5.77 -21.47 12.09
N LEU A 75 6.35 -20.72 11.15
CA LEU A 75 6.98 -21.28 9.94
C LEU A 75 8.26 -22.09 10.21
N ARG A 76 8.97 -21.81 11.31
CA ARG A 76 10.18 -22.57 11.71
C ARG A 76 9.85 -23.93 12.29
N GLN A 77 8.65 -24.12 12.82
CA GLN A 77 8.26 -25.42 13.34
C GLN A 77 8.30 -26.44 12.19
N PRO A 78 8.97 -27.59 12.37
CA PRO A 78 9.01 -28.61 11.34
C PRO A 78 7.59 -29.09 11.06
N HIS A 79 7.03 -28.68 9.93
CA HIS A 79 5.83 -29.30 9.41
C HIS A 79 6.20 -30.73 9.02
N ALA A 80 5.72 -31.70 9.78
CA ALA A 80 5.90 -33.12 9.51
C ALA A 80 5.08 -33.54 8.28
N ALA A 81 5.43 -33.02 7.10
CA ALA A 81 4.88 -33.44 5.82
C ALA A 81 5.88 -33.21 4.68
N ILE A 82 7.07 -33.80 4.78
CA ILE A 82 7.78 -34.30 3.61
C ILE A 82 8.40 -35.66 3.99
N SER A 83 7.53 -36.63 4.30
CA SER A 83 7.87 -38.06 4.35
C SER A 83 6.66 -38.90 3.91
N ALA A 84 6.32 -38.83 2.63
CA ALA A 84 5.50 -39.85 1.94
C ALA A 84 5.58 -39.60 0.44
N GLY A 85 6.29 -40.47 -0.28
CA GLY A 85 6.43 -40.46 -1.73
C GLY A 85 7.82 -40.89 -2.17
#